data_AF-A0A353NGT6-F1
#
_entry.id   AF-A0A353NGT6-F1
#
_cell.length_a   1.000
_cell.length_b   1.000
_cell.length_c   1.000
_cell.angle_alpha   90.00
_cell.angle_beta   90.00
_cell.angle_gamma   90.00
#
_symmetry.space_group_name_H-M   'P 1'
#
loop_
_entity.id
_entity.type
_entity.pdbx_description
1 polymer ?
#
loop_
_entity_poly.entity_id
_entity_poly.type
_entity_poly.pdbx_seq_one_letter_code
_entity_poly.pdbx_strand_id
1 'polypeptide(L)'
;PADIVREMEQLMDQGIREFYFADPNFIGPGRAGRERTLELLGLLRPLGITFGMETRANDLDSELMAELVRAGLTSLLIGIESGSPDILSRLNKSARANDGALAIRICREHGIEPEIGFLMFVPEASLTDLRANLAFLQENQLLGRLARTANLLCHRQIVLAGTSGYARFAEQNRLKKKGIFGFQGEVALANPRIEWLAELTIFACHTILRKMADRKSQIYWQMAISPVFRTANDYLVRLFHHLLEQAAGKVSLESIESVRERIAREIGRIIGN
;
A
#
# COMPACT_ATOMS: atom_id res chain seq x y z
N PRO A 1 -6.50 -26.72 -10.57
CA PRO A 1 -5.14 -26.72 -9.96
C PRO A 1 -4.08 -27.44 -10.81
N ALA A 2 -4.39 -28.63 -11.35
CA ALA A 2 -3.45 -29.42 -12.15
C ALA A 2 -2.87 -28.70 -13.39
N ASP A 3 -3.67 -27.93 -14.12
CA ASP A 3 -3.16 -27.22 -15.31
C ASP A 3 -2.16 -26.11 -14.94
N ILE A 4 -2.36 -25.42 -13.80
CA ILE A 4 -1.41 -24.44 -13.25
C ILE A 4 -0.06 -25.10 -13.00
N VAL A 5 -0.07 -26.27 -12.36
CA VAL A 5 1.16 -27.02 -12.05
C VAL A 5 1.87 -27.46 -13.32
N ARG A 6 1.13 -27.92 -14.34
CA ARG A 6 1.69 -28.29 -15.63
C ARG A 6 2.37 -27.11 -16.33
N GLU A 7 1.75 -25.93 -16.31
CA GLU A 7 2.36 -24.70 -16.84
C GLU A 7 3.64 -24.34 -16.07
N MET A 8 3.64 -24.49 -14.75
CA MET A 8 4.81 -24.24 -13.92
C MET A 8 5.94 -25.24 -14.19
N GLU A 9 5.65 -26.53 -14.35
CA GLU A 9 6.63 -27.57 -14.69
C GLU A 9 7.33 -27.27 -16.02
N GLN A 10 6.59 -26.82 -17.03
CA GLN A 10 7.17 -26.39 -18.32
C GLN A 10 8.14 -25.20 -18.19
N LEU A 11 7.87 -24.30 -17.24
CA LEU A 11 8.77 -23.18 -16.92
C LEU A 11 9.95 -23.64 -16.07
N MET A 12 9.75 -24.64 -15.21
CA MET A 12 10.82 -25.26 -14.43
C MET A 12 11.83 -26.00 -15.29
N ASP A 13 11.40 -26.60 -16.40
CA ASP A 13 12.29 -27.20 -17.41
C ASP A 13 13.25 -26.17 -18.03
N GLN A 14 12.87 -24.88 -17.99
CA GLN A 14 13.70 -23.75 -18.44
C GLN A 14 14.56 -23.15 -17.33
N GLY A 15 14.58 -23.77 -16.14
CA GLY A 15 15.37 -23.34 -14.98
C GLY A 15 14.66 -22.34 -14.06
N ILE A 16 13.40 -21.98 -14.32
CA ILE A 16 12.64 -21.06 -13.46
C ILE A 16 12.26 -21.76 -12.15
N ARG A 17 12.46 -21.09 -11.01
CA ARG A 17 12.14 -21.62 -9.67
C ARG A 17 11.39 -20.63 -8.77
N GLU A 18 11.30 -19.38 -9.19
CA GLU A 18 10.64 -18.30 -8.46
C GLU A 18 9.43 -17.84 -9.28
N PHE A 19 8.26 -17.83 -8.66
CA PHE A 19 7.00 -17.48 -9.32
C PHE A 19 6.30 -16.33 -8.61
N TYR A 20 5.45 -15.59 -9.31
CA TYR A 20 4.53 -14.65 -8.68
C TYR A 20 3.15 -14.84 -9.29
N PHE A 21 2.17 -15.22 -8.47
CA PHE A 21 0.79 -15.37 -8.91
C PHE A 21 0.14 -14.00 -9.06
N ALA A 22 -0.32 -13.69 -10.26
CA ALA A 22 -0.93 -12.40 -10.60
C ALA A 22 -2.41 -12.29 -10.20
N ASP A 23 -2.98 -13.32 -9.57
CA ASP A 23 -4.34 -13.32 -9.07
C ASP A 23 -4.55 -12.16 -8.06
N PRO A 24 -5.56 -11.30 -8.26
CA PRO A 24 -5.81 -10.16 -7.35
C PRO A 24 -6.32 -10.61 -5.97
N ASN A 25 -6.70 -11.87 -5.83
CA ASN A 25 -6.91 -12.56 -4.56
C ASN A 25 -6.65 -14.04 -4.77
N PHE A 26 -5.43 -14.49 -4.49
CA PHE A 26 -4.97 -15.86 -4.72
C PHE A 26 -5.80 -16.91 -3.96
N ILE A 27 -6.14 -16.61 -2.70
CA ILE A 27 -6.92 -17.53 -1.85
C ILE A 27 -8.36 -17.62 -2.35
N GLY A 28 -8.93 -16.48 -2.75
CA GLY A 28 -10.32 -16.37 -3.12
C GLY A 28 -11.26 -16.42 -1.91
N PRO A 29 -12.54 -16.05 -2.09
CA PRO A 29 -13.45 -15.86 -0.97
C PRO A 29 -13.95 -17.18 -0.38
N GLY A 30 -13.99 -17.24 0.95
CA GLY A 30 -14.71 -18.25 1.72
C GLY A 30 -14.16 -19.68 1.58
N ARG A 31 -15.02 -20.66 1.90
CA ARG A 31 -14.61 -22.08 2.03
C ARG A 31 -14.07 -22.66 0.73
N ALA A 32 -14.72 -22.41 -0.40
CA ALA A 32 -14.31 -22.93 -1.70
C ALA A 32 -12.93 -22.39 -2.12
N GLY A 33 -12.66 -21.11 -1.85
CA GLY A 33 -11.34 -20.51 -2.07
C GLY A 33 -10.25 -21.18 -1.24
N ARG A 34 -10.51 -21.37 0.05
CA ARG A 34 -9.61 -22.10 0.96
C ARG A 34 -9.32 -23.52 0.47
N GLU A 35 -10.34 -24.30 0.15
CA GLU A 35 -10.19 -25.71 -0.28
C GLU A 35 -9.38 -25.80 -1.59
N ARG A 36 -9.69 -24.98 -2.60
CA ARG A 36 -8.91 -24.88 -3.84
C ARG A 36 -7.45 -24.52 -3.55
N THR A 37 -7.22 -23.60 -2.62
CA THR A 37 -5.87 -23.15 -2.25
C THR A 37 -5.08 -24.29 -1.63
N LEU A 38 -5.65 -25.00 -0.65
CA LEU A 38 -5.00 -26.14 -0.01
C LEU A 38 -4.67 -27.26 -1.00
N GLU A 39 -5.58 -27.55 -1.94
CA GLU A 39 -5.35 -28.49 -3.04
C GLU A 39 -4.14 -28.06 -3.88
N LEU A 40 -4.09 -26.79 -4.30
CA LEU A 40 -2.97 -26.26 -5.06
C LEU A 40 -1.65 -26.34 -4.27
N LEU A 41 -1.63 -25.94 -3.01
CA LEU A 41 -0.42 -25.99 -2.16
C LEU A 41 0.11 -27.41 -1.98
N GLY A 42 -0.77 -28.41 -1.93
CA GLY A 42 -0.39 -29.82 -1.92
C GLY A 42 0.37 -30.23 -3.17
N LEU A 43 0.02 -29.67 -4.33
CA LEU A 43 0.73 -29.91 -5.60
C LEU A 43 2.00 -29.08 -5.75
N LEU A 44 2.06 -27.88 -5.17
CA LEU A 44 3.25 -27.01 -5.25
C LEU A 44 4.39 -27.48 -4.35
N ARG A 45 4.08 -28.01 -3.16
CA ARG A 45 5.08 -28.39 -2.15
C ARG A 45 6.20 -29.31 -2.67
N PRO A 46 5.92 -30.39 -3.45
CA PRO A 46 6.96 -31.26 -3.96
C PRO A 46 7.89 -30.60 -5.00
N LEU A 47 7.49 -29.48 -5.59
CA LEU A 47 8.24 -28.82 -6.66
C LEU A 47 9.46 -28.05 -6.16
N GLY A 48 9.53 -27.74 -4.86
CA GLY A 48 10.67 -27.02 -4.27
C GLY A 48 10.87 -25.60 -4.81
N ILE A 49 9.77 -24.94 -5.20
CA ILE A 49 9.76 -23.57 -5.72
C ILE A 49 9.68 -22.54 -4.58
N THR A 50 9.91 -21.28 -4.92
CA THR A 50 9.41 -20.14 -4.14
C THR A 50 8.35 -19.39 -4.91
N PHE A 51 7.41 -18.75 -4.20
CA PHE A 51 6.42 -17.93 -4.86
C PHE A 51 6.00 -16.69 -4.07
N GLY A 52 5.47 -15.72 -4.79
CA GLY A 52 4.73 -14.59 -4.25
C GLY A 52 3.27 -14.57 -4.67
N MET A 53 2.43 -13.89 -3.89
CA MET A 53 1.00 -13.77 -4.16
C MET A 53 0.40 -12.52 -3.53
N GLU A 54 -0.85 -12.22 -3.91
CA GLU A 54 -1.67 -11.18 -3.30
C GLU A 54 -2.95 -11.78 -2.71
N THR A 55 -3.40 -11.25 -1.57
CA THR A 55 -4.65 -11.69 -0.95
C THR A 55 -5.35 -10.58 -0.16
N ARG A 56 -6.56 -10.86 0.28
CA ARG A 56 -7.31 -10.00 1.21
C ARG A 56 -7.00 -10.37 2.65
N ALA A 57 -7.03 -9.39 3.54
CA ALA A 57 -6.74 -9.60 4.96
C ALA A 57 -7.65 -10.64 5.63
N ASN A 58 -8.91 -10.73 5.23
CA ASN A 58 -9.92 -11.61 5.84
C ASN A 58 -9.95 -13.04 5.28
N ASP A 59 -9.21 -13.32 4.20
CA ASP A 59 -9.13 -14.66 3.61
C ASP A 59 -7.92 -15.46 4.17
N LEU A 60 -7.14 -14.87 5.08
CA LEU A 60 -5.94 -15.47 5.67
C LEU A 60 -6.15 -15.82 7.15
N ASP A 61 -5.78 -17.04 7.53
CA ASP A 61 -5.63 -17.46 8.92
C ASP A 61 -4.29 -18.16 9.17
N SER A 62 -4.01 -18.45 10.44
CA SER A 62 -2.75 -19.04 10.88
C SER A 62 -2.47 -20.41 10.26
N GLU A 63 -3.49 -21.29 10.16
CA GLU A 63 -3.33 -22.61 9.56
C GLU A 63 -2.99 -22.52 8.07
N LEU A 64 -3.71 -21.68 7.32
CA LEU A 64 -3.44 -21.48 5.90
C LEU A 64 -2.09 -20.81 5.66
N MET A 65 -1.70 -19.86 6.51
CA MET A 65 -0.38 -19.24 6.45
C MET A 65 0.74 -20.29 6.62
N ALA A 66 0.59 -21.22 7.57
CA ALA A 66 1.54 -22.31 7.76
C ALA A 66 1.63 -23.25 6.54
N GLU A 67 0.52 -23.53 5.86
CA GLU A 67 0.50 -24.31 4.61
C GLU A 67 1.17 -23.56 3.46
N LEU A 68 0.92 -22.24 3.35
CA LEU A 68 1.53 -21.36 2.34
C LEU A 68 3.05 -21.30 2.48
N VAL A 69 3.57 -21.07 3.68
CA VAL A 69 5.02 -21.06 3.94
C VAL A 69 5.64 -22.42 3.63
N ARG A 70 4.99 -23.52 4.04
CA ARG A 70 5.46 -24.89 3.70
C ARG A 70 5.49 -25.18 2.21
N ALA A 71 4.69 -24.49 1.41
CA ALA A 71 4.68 -24.63 -0.05
C ALA A 71 5.68 -23.71 -0.76
N GLY A 72 6.37 -22.81 -0.04
CA GLY A 72 7.38 -21.92 -0.61
C GLY A 72 7.00 -20.44 -0.71
N LEU A 73 5.96 -19.97 -0.02
CA LEU A 73 5.62 -18.54 -0.01
C LEU A 73 6.76 -17.70 0.59
N THR A 74 7.26 -16.72 -0.17
CA THR A 74 8.33 -15.79 0.26
C THR A 74 7.95 -14.33 0.13
N SER A 75 6.92 -13.99 -0.66
CA SER A 75 6.47 -12.62 -0.88
C SER A 75 4.95 -12.52 -0.82
N LEU A 76 4.41 -11.63 0.01
CA LEU A 76 2.97 -11.50 0.19
C LEU A 76 2.57 -10.03 0.17
N LEU A 77 1.59 -9.69 -0.66
CA LEU A 77 0.87 -8.42 -0.60
C LEU A 77 -0.53 -8.64 0.01
N ILE A 78 -0.89 -7.83 0.98
CA ILE A 78 -2.21 -7.85 1.61
C ILE A 78 -2.92 -6.53 1.35
N GLY A 79 -4.10 -6.60 0.73
CA GLY A 79 -4.99 -5.45 0.62
C GLY A 79 -5.67 -5.12 1.96
N ILE A 80 -5.20 -4.08 2.65
CA ILE A 80 -5.79 -3.56 3.90
C ILE A 80 -6.58 -2.27 3.65
N GLU A 81 -6.10 -1.44 2.74
CA GLU A 81 -6.73 -0.25 2.17
C GLU A 81 -6.88 0.95 3.10
N SER A 82 -7.22 0.74 4.37
CA SER A 82 -7.40 1.82 5.34
C SER A 82 -7.35 1.29 6.77
N GLY A 83 -6.83 2.10 7.69
CA GLY A 83 -6.95 1.92 9.14
C GLY A 83 -8.24 2.53 9.71
N SER A 84 -8.93 3.39 8.97
CA SER A 84 -10.24 3.92 9.35
C SER A 84 -11.38 2.93 9.06
N PRO A 85 -12.19 2.54 10.07
CA PRO A 85 -13.40 1.75 9.88
C PRO A 85 -14.43 2.42 8.96
N ASP A 86 -14.54 3.75 9.02
CA ASP A 86 -15.50 4.51 8.23
C ASP A 86 -15.15 4.48 6.74
N ILE A 87 -13.86 4.58 6.40
CA ILE A 87 -13.40 4.41 5.03
C ILE A 87 -13.63 2.98 4.54
N LEU A 88 -13.30 1.96 5.35
CA LEU A 88 -13.49 0.56 4.97
C LEU A 88 -14.94 0.24 4.65
N SER A 89 -15.86 0.74 5.49
CA SER A 89 -17.31 0.66 5.26
C SER A 89 -17.71 1.31 3.93
N ARG A 90 -17.23 2.53 3.65
CA ARG A 90 -17.52 3.26 2.39
C ARG A 90 -16.94 2.60 1.14
N LEU A 91 -15.81 1.89 1.26
CA LEU A 91 -15.20 1.16 0.16
C LEU A 91 -15.92 -0.16 -0.15
N ASN A 92 -17.05 -0.45 0.52
CA ASN A 92 -17.82 -1.70 0.38
C ASN A 92 -16.93 -2.94 0.54
N LYS A 93 -15.90 -2.85 1.38
CA LYS A 93 -15.08 -4.01 1.70
C LYS A 93 -15.72 -4.77 2.86
N SER A 94 -15.80 -6.08 2.72
CA SER A 94 -16.21 -6.98 3.81
C SER A 94 -15.17 -7.06 4.94
N ALA A 95 -13.98 -6.50 4.72
CA ALA A 95 -12.87 -6.46 5.68
C ALA A 95 -13.03 -5.31 6.69
N ARG A 96 -12.83 -5.63 7.97
CA ARG A 96 -12.75 -4.68 9.09
C ARG A 96 -11.29 -4.31 9.36
N ALA A 97 -11.04 -3.16 10.00
CA ALA A 97 -9.67 -2.72 10.32
C ALA A 97 -8.90 -3.75 11.17
N ASN A 98 -9.61 -4.43 12.08
CA ASN A 98 -9.04 -5.50 12.90
C ASN A 98 -8.55 -6.70 12.07
N ASP A 99 -9.15 -6.97 10.92
CA ASP A 99 -8.75 -8.07 10.04
C ASP A 99 -7.36 -7.80 9.47
N GLY A 100 -7.07 -6.53 9.12
CA GLY A 100 -5.75 -6.10 8.64
C GLY A 100 -4.65 -6.30 9.68
N ALA A 101 -4.86 -5.83 10.92
CA ALA A 101 -3.89 -5.99 12.00
C ALA A 101 -3.65 -7.47 12.35
N LEU A 102 -4.72 -8.27 12.38
CA LEU A 102 -4.63 -9.71 12.59
C LEU A 102 -3.82 -10.40 11.48
N ALA A 103 -4.10 -10.09 10.21
CA ALA A 103 -3.39 -10.67 9.08
C ALA A 103 -1.90 -10.34 9.10
N ILE A 104 -1.53 -9.09 9.41
CA ILE A 104 -0.12 -8.69 9.58
C ILE A 104 0.56 -9.52 10.67
N ARG A 105 -0.10 -9.67 11.83
CA ARG A 105 0.43 -10.45 12.95
C ARG A 105 0.65 -11.91 12.55
N ILE A 106 -0.35 -12.54 11.92
CA ILE A 106 -0.27 -13.93 11.46
C ILE A 106 0.91 -14.14 10.51
N CYS A 107 1.11 -13.22 9.55
CA CYS A 107 2.24 -13.31 8.62
C CYS A 107 3.58 -13.27 9.36
N ARG A 108 3.74 -12.32 10.28
CA ARG A 108 4.97 -12.15 11.06
C ARG A 108 5.26 -13.32 11.98
N GLU A 109 4.23 -13.91 12.60
CA GLU A 109 4.33 -15.14 13.40
C GLU A 109 4.88 -16.31 12.58
N HIS A 110 4.68 -16.31 11.26
CA HIS A 110 5.20 -17.31 10.32
C HIS A 110 6.46 -16.86 9.58
N GLY A 111 7.10 -15.76 10.02
CA GLY A 111 8.35 -15.27 9.43
C GLY A 111 8.20 -14.51 8.11
N ILE A 112 6.99 -14.15 7.70
CA ILE A 112 6.72 -13.35 6.49
C ILE A 112 6.39 -11.91 6.88
N GLU A 113 7.15 -10.96 6.36
CA GLU A 113 6.83 -9.53 6.46
C GLU A 113 6.01 -9.12 5.22
N PRO A 114 4.69 -8.89 5.33
CA PRO A 114 3.85 -8.60 4.18
C PRO A 114 4.05 -7.16 3.68
N GLU A 115 3.92 -6.94 2.37
CA GLU A 115 3.64 -5.63 1.81
C GLU A 115 2.15 -5.32 1.89
N ILE A 116 1.81 -4.04 2.06
CA ILE A 116 0.45 -3.62 2.39
C ILE A 116 -0.10 -2.72 1.28
N GLY A 117 -1.22 -3.14 0.69
CA GLY A 117 -2.09 -2.26 -0.08
C GLY A 117 -2.76 -1.28 0.87
N PHE A 118 -2.62 0.03 0.60
CA PHE A 118 -3.16 1.08 1.46
C PHE A 118 -3.47 2.35 0.68
N LEU A 119 -4.60 2.99 0.99
CA LEU A 119 -5.03 4.27 0.43
C LEU A 119 -5.05 5.32 1.54
N MET A 120 -4.00 6.13 1.61
CA MET A 120 -3.92 7.21 2.60
C MET A 120 -4.98 8.28 2.34
N PHE A 121 -5.22 8.60 1.06
CA PHE A 121 -6.16 9.65 0.64
C PHE A 121 -7.28 9.09 -0.23
N VAL A 122 -8.49 9.10 0.30
CA VAL A 122 -9.73 8.82 -0.46
C VAL A 122 -10.59 10.08 -0.51
N PRO A 123 -11.39 10.31 -1.58
CA PRO A 123 -12.11 11.58 -1.81
C PRO A 123 -13.04 12.01 -0.67
N GLU A 124 -13.48 11.05 0.14
CA GLU A 124 -14.44 11.20 1.22
C GLU A 124 -13.78 11.12 2.61
N ALA A 125 -12.45 11.11 2.67
CA ALA A 125 -11.72 11.09 3.94
C ALA A 125 -11.97 12.35 4.76
N SER A 126 -11.99 12.17 6.08
CA SER A 126 -11.97 13.22 7.10
C SER A 126 -10.59 13.28 7.78
N LEU A 127 -10.31 14.33 8.57
CA LEU A 127 -9.08 14.40 9.37
C LEU A 127 -9.03 13.29 10.42
N THR A 128 -10.19 12.86 10.94
CA THR A 128 -10.31 11.70 11.85
C THR A 128 -9.87 10.43 11.15
N ASP A 129 -10.27 10.24 9.89
CA ASP A 129 -9.86 9.07 9.10
C ASP A 129 -8.34 9.04 8.87
N LEU A 130 -7.74 10.20 8.56
CA LEU A 130 -6.28 10.28 8.37
C LEU A 130 -5.53 10.01 9.68
N ARG A 131 -6.07 10.43 10.83
CA ARG A 131 -5.52 10.09 12.16
C ARG A 131 -5.61 8.59 12.43
N ALA A 132 -6.75 7.96 12.14
CA ALA A 132 -6.92 6.52 12.28
C ALA A 132 -5.98 5.73 11.36
N ASN A 133 -5.79 6.18 10.12
CA ASN A 133 -4.81 5.60 9.19
C ASN A 133 -3.39 5.70 9.76
N LEU A 134 -2.97 6.88 10.22
CA LEU A 134 -1.64 7.06 10.80
C LEU A 134 -1.42 6.16 12.03
N ALA A 135 -2.39 6.14 12.95
CA ALA A 135 -2.33 5.30 14.15
C ALA A 135 -2.20 3.81 13.78
N PHE A 136 -3.03 3.32 12.86
CA PHE A 136 -2.97 1.94 12.37
C PHE A 136 -1.58 1.59 11.81
N LEU A 137 -1.01 2.47 10.98
CA LEU A 137 0.31 2.24 10.38
C LEU A 137 1.43 2.23 11.44
N GLN A 138 1.32 3.05 12.48
CA GLN A 138 2.28 3.11 13.60
C GLN A 138 2.16 1.89 14.53
N GLU A 139 0.94 1.55 14.96
CA GLU A 139 0.65 0.40 15.83
C GLU A 139 1.12 -0.92 15.22
N ASN A 140 0.99 -1.04 13.89
CA ASN A 140 1.44 -2.21 13.13
C ASN A 140 2.89 -2.10 12.62
N GLN A 141 3.66 -1.09 13.04
CA GLN A 141 5.08 -0.92 12.70
C GLN A 141 5.36 -0.91 11.18
N LEU A 142 4.46 -0.34 10.39
CA LEU A 142 4.56 -0.32 8.92
C LEU A 142 5.39 0.85 8.39
N LEU A 143 5.74 1.81 9.24
CA LEU A 143 6.48 3.03 8.87
C LEU A 143 7.99 2.96 9.16
N GLY A 144 8.55 1.76 9.25
CA GLY A 144 9.97 1.54 9.59
C GLY A 144 10.94 1.51 8.40
N ARG A 145 10.43 1.43 7.15
CA ARG A 145 11.25 1.33 5.93
C ARG A 145 10.89 2.47 4.98
N LEU A 146 11.88 3.27 4.59
CA LEU A 146 11.69 4.49 3.79
C LEU A 146 10.82 4.30 2.54
N ALA A 147 11.12 3.27 1.74
CA ALA A 147 10.37 2.98 0.51
C ALA A 147 8.90 2.67 0.82
N ARG A 148 8.65 1.84 1.84
CA ARG A 148 7.29 1.48 2.27
C ARG A 148 6.57 2.70 2.85
N THR A 149 7.21 3.46 3.74
CA THR A 149 6.64 4.69 4.31
C THR A 149 6.23 5.69 3.23
N ALA A 150 7.12 5.97 2.27
CA ALA A 150 6.84 6.87 1.17
C ALA A 150 5.66 6.36 0.32
N ASN A 151 5.60 5.06 0.04
CA ASN A 151 4.52 4.43 -0.71
C ASN A 151 3.17 4.49 0.03
N LEU A 152 3.14 4.10 1.30
CA LEU A 152 1.92 4.08 2.12
C LEU A 152 1.33 5.47 2.34
N LEU A 153 2.17 6.50 2.51
CA LEU A 153 1.71 7.87 2.79
C LEU A 153 1.31 8.66 1.54
N CYS A 154 1.66 8.22 0.33
CA CYS A 154 1.41 9.00 -0.90
C CYS A 154 0.24 8.51 -1.75
N HIS A 155 -0.31 7.33 -1.48
CA HIS A 155 -1.37 6.78 -2.31
C HIS A 155 -2.68 7.56 -2.16
N ARG A 156 -3.16 8.05 -3.30
CA ARG A 156 -4.48 8.64 -3.50
C ARG A 156 -5.33 7.70 -4.32
N GLN A 157 -6.59 7.56 -3.97
CA GLN A 157 -7.54 6.79 -4.77
C GLN A 157 -7.64 7.37 -6.19
N ILE A 158 -7.39 6.52 -7.17
CA ILE A 158 -7.78 6.73 -8.56
C ILE A 158 -9.07 5.95 -8.82
N VAL A 159 -9.91 6.47 -9.71
CA VAL A 159 -11.10 5.73 -10.16
C VAL A 159 -10.99 5.50 -11.65
N LEU A 160 -11.30 4.28 -12.10
CA LEU A 160 -11.12 3.88 -13.49
C LEU A 160 -12.48 3.68 -14.16
N ALA A 161 -12.60 4.07 -15.42
CA ALA A 161 -13.82 3.90 -16.19
C ALA A 161 -14.27 2.43 -16.18
N GLY A 162 -15.57 2.20 -15.99
CA GLY A 162 -16.14 0.86 -15.79
C GLY A 162 -16.23 0.41 -14.33
N THR A 163 -15.62 1.12 -13.38
CA THR A 163 -15.81 0.86 -11.94
C THR A 163 -17.03 1.59 -11.38
N SER A 164 -17.65 1.03 -10.33
CA SER A 164 -18.75 1.68 -9.61
C SER A 164 -18.35 3.04 -9.04
N GLY A 165 -17.11 3.19 -8.57
CA GLY A 165 -16.56 4.46 -8.09
C GLY A 165 -16.53 5.52 -9.18
N TYR A 166 -16.11 5.17 -10.40
CA TYR A 166 -16.10 6.11 -11.52
C TYR A 166 -17.50 6.57 -11.90
N ALA A 167 -18.45 5.63 -12.03
CA ALA A 167 -19.84 5.96 -12.34
C ALA A 167 -20.45 6.89 -11.28
N ARG A 168 -20.30 6.53 -10.00
CA ARG A 168 -20.78 7.32 -8.86
C ARG A 168 -20.22 8.74 -8.84
N PHE A 169 -18.91 8.91 -9.02
CA PHE A 169 -18.31 10.26 -9.00
C PHE A 169 -18.60 11.06 -10.28
N ALA A 170 -18.85 10.38 -11.41
CA ALA A 170 -19.33 11.04 -12.62
C ALA A 170 -20.74 11.61 -12.44
N GLU A 171 -21.67 10.82 -11.88
CA GLU A 171 -23.03 11.26 -11.55
C GLU A 171 -23.06 12.45 -10.58
N GLN A 172 -22.11 12.47 -9.65
CA GLN A 172 -21.94 13.58 -8.69
C GLN A 172 -21.24 14.81 -9.27
N ASN A 173 -20.84 14.81 -10.55
CA ASN A 173 -20.02 15.86 -11.17
C ASN A 173 -18.69 16.14 -10.42
N ARG A 174 -18.14 15.13 -9.75
CA ARG A 174 -16.89 15.23 -8.97
C ARG A 174 -15.68 14.63 -9.71
N LEU A 175 -15.90 14.10 -10.90
CA LEU A 175 -14.90 13.38 -11.67
C LEU A 175 -14.17 14.29 -12.67
N LYS A 176 -12.87 14.46 -12.47
CA LYS A 176 -11.96 15.07 -13.46
C LYS A 176 -11.29 13.97 -14.28
N LYS A 177 -11.78 13.76 -15.50
CA LYS A 177 -11.22 12.77 -16.43
C LYS A 177 -9.79 13.17 -16.86
N LYS A 178 -8.88 12.20 -16.91
CA LYS A 178 -7.47 12.36 -17.31
C LYS A 178 -7.16 11.54 -18.57
N GLY A 179 -6.24 12.07 -19.37
CA GLY A 179 -5.80 11.45 -20.62
C GLY A 179 -6.82 11.59 -21.75
N ILE A 180 -6.42 11.14 -22.96
CA ILE A 180 -7.19 11.29 -24.20
C ILE A 180 -8.56 10.60 -24.11
N PHE A 181 -8.62 9.45 -23.46
CA PHE A 181 -9.83 8.63 -23.36
C PHE A 181 -10.62 8.85 -22.06
N GLY A 182 -10.10 9.67 -21.13
CA GLY A 182 -10.74 9.87 -19.83
C GLY A 182 -10.89 8.59 -19.00
N PHE A 183 -10.08 7.56 -19.29
CA PHE A 183 -10.18 6.25 -18.64
C PHE A 183 -9.87 6.33 -17.15
N GLN A 184 -8.85 7.09 -16.78
CA GLN A 184 -8.55 7.40 -15.38
C GLN A 184 -9.27 8.68 -14.98
N GLY A 185 -9.98 8.64 -13.88
CA GLY A 185 -10.60 9.78 -13.24
C GLY A 185 -9.87 10.15 -11.95
N GLU A 186 -9.62 11.44 -11.79
CA GLU A 186 -9.25 12.05 -10.51
C GLU A 186 -10.48 12.63 -9.85
N VAL A 187 -10.57 12.47 -8.53
CA VAL A 187 -11.67 13.01 -7.73
C VAL A 187 -11.06 13.94 -6.69
N ALA A 188 -11.56 15.18 -6.63
CA ALA A 188 -11.13 16.14 -5.64
C ALA A 188 -11.49 15.65 -4.22
N LEU A 189 -10.58 15.86 -3.26
CA LEU A 189 -10.86 15.58 -1.86
C LEU A 189 -11.93 16.57 -1.38
N ALA A 190 -12.91 16.09 -0.62
CA ALA A 190 -14.06 16.90 -0.22
C ALA A 190 -13.68 18.09 0.69
N ASN A 191 -12.55 18.01 1.39
CA ASN A 191 -12.09 19.03 2.34
C ASN A 191 -10.81 19.70 1.84
N PRO A 192 -10.80 21.03 1.62
CA PRO A 192 -9.62 21.77 1.19
C PRO A 192 -8.39 21.61 2.11
N ARG A 193 -8.61 21.40 3.41
CA ARG A 193 -7.53 21.15 4.39
C ARG A 193 -6.88 19.77 4.18
N ILE A 194 -7.68 18.79 3.76
CA ILE A 194 -7.20 17.45 3.42
C ILE A 194 -6.50 17.46 2.07
N GLU A 195 -7.02 18.21 1.09
CA GLU A 195 -6.35 18.43 -0.19
C GLU A 195 -4.98 19.10 0.02
N TRP A 196 -4.90 20.14 0.86
CA TRP A 196 -3.64 20.79 1.25
C TRP A 196 -2.65 19.79 1.87
N LEU A 197 -3.10 18.96 2.80
CA LEU A 197 -2.26 17.95 3.45
C LEU A 197 -1.77 16.90 2.45
N ALA A 198 -2.67 16.41 1.59
CA ALA A 198 -2.37 15.40 0.58
C ALA A 198 -1.34 15.91 -0.43
N GLU A 199 -1.54 17.11 -0.97
CA GLU A 199 -0.64 17.73 -1.96
C GLU A 199 0.80 17.91 -1.42
N LEU A 200 0.94 18.22 -0.14
CA LEU A 200 2.24 18.38 0.51
C LEU A 200 2.90 17.06 0.88
N THR A 201 2.11 16.10 1.39
CA THR A 201 2.58 14.75 1.73
C THR A 201 3.05 14.01 0.47
N ILE A 202 2.22 14.02 -0.58
CA ILE A 202 2.53 13.38 -1.86
C ILE A 202 3.79 14.02 -2.48
N PHE A 203 3.89 15.35 -2.43
CA PHE A 203 5.09 16.05 -2.90
C PHE A 203 6.36 15.60 -2.15
N ALA A 204 6.31 15.49 -0.82
CA ALA A 204 7.43 15.02 -0.01
C ALA A 204 7.81 13.58 -0.37
N CYS A 205 6.83 12.67 -0.42
CA CYS A 205 7.05 11.26 -0.74
C CYS A 205 7.61 11.07 -2.15
N HIS A 206 7.04 11.73 -3.16
CA HIS A 206 7.56 11.67 -4.54
C HIS A 206 8.95 12.28 -4.65
N THR A 207 9.27 13.33 -3.88
CA THR A 207 10.62 13.90 -3.84
C THR A 207 11.62 12.89 -3.29
N ILE A 208 11.27 12.18 -2.21
CA ILE A 208 12.07 11.07 -1.67
C ILE A 208 12.20 9.95 -2.70
N LEU A 209 11.11 9.45 -3.27
CA LEU A 209 11.14 8.35 -4.25
C LEU A 209 12.00 8.69 -5.47
N ARG A 210 11.92 9.93 -5.97
CA ARG A 210 12.80 10.42 -7.04
C ARG A 210 14.26 10.42 -6.63
N LYS A 211 14.57 10.78 -5.38
CA LYS A 211 15.93 10.69 -4.84
C LYS A 211 16.38 9.25 -4.63
N MET A 212 15.48 8.33 -4.29
CA MET A 212 15.79 6.89 -4.23
C MET A 212 16.09 6.31 -5.61
N ALA A 213 15.62 6.96 -6.68
CA ALA A 213 15.91 6.57 -8.07
C ALA A 213 17.24 7.06 -8.63
N ASP A 214 17.83 8.06 -8.00
CA ASP A 214 19.08 8.63 -8.43
C ASP A 214 20.24 7.79 -7.88
N ARG A 215 21.05 7.20 -8.77
CA ARG A 215 22.24 6.41 -8.42
C ARG A 215 23.28 7.19 -7.61
N LYS A 216 23.27 8.53 -7.68
CA LYS A 216 24.18 9.41 -6.94
C LYS A 216 23.66 9.78 -5.55
N SER A 217 22.43 9.42 -5.23
CA SER A 217 21.79 9.76 -3.96
C SER A 217 22.26 8.84 -2.83
N GLN A 218 22.42 9.41 -1.62
CA GLN A 218 22.72 8.65 -0.41
C GLN A 218 21.61 7.68 0.02
N ILE A 219 20.44 7.76 -0.63
CA ILE A 219 19.29 6.88 -0.41
C ILE A 219 18.89 6.06 -1.65
N TYR A 220 19.83 5.83 -2.58
CA TYR A 220 19.57 5.02 -3.78
C TYR A 220 19.01 3.63 -3.42
N TRP A 221 17.94 3.18 -4.06
CA TRP A 221 17.16 1.98 -3.67
C TRP A 221 17.96 0.67 -3.61
N GLN A 222 19.11 0.61 -4.30
CA GLN A 222 19.98 -0.57 -4.39
C GLN A 222 21.16 -0.51 -3.42
N MET A 223 21.27 0.56 -2.62
CA MET A 223 22.30 0.68 -1.60
C MET A 223 21.88 0.01 -0.29
N ALA A 224 22.88 -0.37 0.50
CA ALA A 224 22.66 -0.79 1.88
C ALA A 224 22.01 0.35 2.69
N ILE A 225 21.10 -0.01 3.59
CA ILE A 225 20.38 0.94 4.43
C ILE A 225 21.38 1.66 5.34
N SER A 226 21.49 2.98 5.18
CA SER A 226 22.34 3.87 5.97
C SER A 226 21.52 4.68 7.00
N PRO A 227 22.16 5.40 7.95
CA PRO A 227 21.46 6.32 8.85
C PRO A 227 20.65 7.41 8.12
N VAL A 228 21.01 7.74 6.89
CA VAL A 228 20.30 8.73 6.06
C VAL A 228 18.92 8.23 5.68
N PHE A 229 18.76 6.93 5.38
CA PHE A 229 17.44 6.32 5.14
C PHE A 229 16.52 6.49 6.34
N ARG A 230 17.03 6.24 7.55
CA ARG A 230 16.27 6.41 8.80
C ARG A 230 15.88 7.88 9.01
N THR A 231 16.84 8.79 8.84
CA THR A 231 16.59 10.23 8.98
C THR A 231 15.52 10.74 8.01
N ALA A 232 15.58 10.30 6.75
CA ALA A 232 14.58 10.62 5.73
C ALA A 232 13.21 9.99 6.05
N ASN A 233 13.20 8.77 6.57
CA ASN A 233 11.96 8.08 6.96
C ASN A 233 11.27 8.82 8.11
N ASP A 234 12.02 9.12 9.17
CA ASP A 234 11.48 9.81 10.34
C ASP A 234 11.01 11.22 9.97
N TYR A 235 11.68 11.87 9.01
CA TYR A 235 11.21 13.12 8.45
C TYR A 235 9.84 13.00 7.79
N LEU A 236 9.60 12.00 6.93
CA LEU A 236 8.28 11.79 6.31
C LEU A 236 7.18 11.58 7.36
N VAL A 237 7.45 10.74 8.37
CA VAL A 237 6.47 10.46 9.44
C VAL A 237 6.18 11.72 10.26
N ARG A 238 7.22 12.46 10.68
CA ARG A 238 7.05 13.73 11.43
C ARG A 238 6.35 14.80 10.59
N LEU A 239 6.70 14.92 9.31
CA LEU A 239 6.06 15.85 8.39
C LEU A 239 4.57 15.57 8.29
N PHE A 240 4.19 14.31 8.09
CA PHE A 240 2.78 13.91 8.02
C PHE A 240 2.02 14.29 9.30
N HIS A 241 2.58 13.98 10.48
CA HIS A 241 1.98 14.33 11.77
C HIS A 241 1.77 15.85 11.91
N HIS A 242 2.80 16.62 11.56
CA HIS A 242 2.76 18.08 11.63
C HIS A 242 1.71 18.68 10.68
N LEU A 243 1.66 18.22 9.43
CA LEU A 243 0.66 18.68 8.47
C LEU A 243 -0.76 18.34 8.94
N LEU A 244 -0.96 17.16 9.55
CA LEU A 244 -2.23 16.74 10.11
C LEU A 244 -2.70 17.63 11.28
N GLU A 245 -1.77 18.01 12.16
CA GLU A 245 -2.05 18.97 13.24
C GLU A 245 -2.38 20.36 12.71
N GLN A 246 -1.62 20.86 11.73
CA GLN A 246 -1.91 22.16 11.11
C GLN A 246 -3.28 22.18 10.43
N ALA A 247 -3.59 21.12 9.66
CA ALA A 247 -4.87 20.96 9.00
C ALA A 247 -6.04 20.92 10.00
N ALA A 248 -5.85 20.35 11.20
CA ALA A 248 -6.87 20.30 12.24
C ALA A 248 -7.00 21.59 13.06
N GLY A 249 -5.90 22.26 13.38
CA GLY A 249 -5.87 23.30 14.42
C GLY A 249 -5.75 24.74 13.94
N LYS A 250 -5.22 25.01 12.74
CA LYS A 250 -4.99 26.39 12.30
C LYS A 250 -6.26 27.03 11.75
N VAL A 251 -6.47 28.32 12.02
CA VAL A 251 -7.54 29.12 11.41
C VAL A 251 -7.31 29.28 9.89
N SER A 252 -6.06 29.53 9.49
CA SER A 252 -5.64 29.65 8.09
C SER A 252 -4.42 28.77 7.81
N LEU A 253 -4.38 28.16 6.62
CA LEU A 253 -3.28 27.33 6.16
C LEU A 253 -2.34 28.14 5.26
N GLU A 254 -1.05 27.84 5.37
CA GLU A 254 -0.01 28.46 4.52
C GLU A 254 -0.17 28.02 3.07
N SER A 255 0.31 28.82 2.11
CA SER A 255 0.25 28.43 0.69
C SER A 255 1.03 27.16 0.42
N ILE A 256 0.52 26.34 -0.50
CA ILE A 256 1.14 25.05 -0.87
C ILE A 256 2.57 25.28 -1.38
N GLU A 257 2.79 26.32 -2.19
CA GLU A 257 4.11 26.65 -2.75
C GLU A 257 5.15 26.92 -1.67
N SER A 258 4.82 27.75 -0.67
CA SER A 258 5.72 28.10 0.42
C SER A 258 6.12 26.86 1.24
N VAL A 259 5.16 25.98 1.51
CA VAL A 259 5.43 24.75 2.25
C VAL A 259 6.23 23.75 1.41
N ARG A 260 5.95 23.63 0.10
CA ARG A 260 6.72 22.78 -0.83
C ARG A 260 8.19 23.18 -0.89
N GLU A 261 8.48 24.46 -0.96
CA GLU A 261 9.87 24.94 -0.94
C GLU A 261 10.59 24.54 0.34
N ARG A 262 9.93 24.67 1.50
CA ARG A 262 10.52 24.24 2.78
C ARG A 262 10.75 22.73 2.80
N ILE A 263 9.78 21.94 2.34
CA ILE A 263 9.91 20.47 2.24
C ILE A 263 11.10 20.11 1.34
N ALA A 264 11.21 20.73 0.16
CA ALA A 264 12.29 20.45 -0.78
C ALA A 264 13.67 20.82 -0.21
N ARG A 265 13.78 21.98 0.47
CA ARG A 265 15.02 22.40 1.16
C ARG A 265 15.40 21.41 2.26
N GLU A 266 14.44 20.98 3.08
CA GLU A 266 14.69 20.08 4.20
C GLU A 266 15.07 18.67 3.74
N ILE A 267 14.35 18.12 2.75
CA ILE A 267 14.73 16.85 2.10
C ILE A 267 16.13 16.97 1.49
N GLY A 268 16.42 18.10 0.84
CA GLY A 268 17.74 18.41 0.29
C GLY A 268 18.83 18.35 1.35
N ARG A 269 18.60 18.96 2.52
CA ARG A 269 19.52 18.96 3.68
C ARG A 269 19.70 17.59 4.32
N ILE A 270 18.67 16.76 4.32
CA ILE A 270 18.72 15.40 4.89
C ILE A 270 19.51 14.46 3.97
N ILE A 271 19.30 14.55 2.66
CA ILE A 271 19.86 13.62 1.67
C ILE A 271 21.21 14.12 1.11
N GLY A 272 21.47 15.42 1.18
CA GLY A 272 22.71 16.05 0.69
C GLY A 272 23.23 17.15 1.62
N ASN A 273 24.53 17.40 1.66
CA ASN A 273 25.60 16.90 0.79
C ASN A 273 26.05 15.46 1.06
#